data_AF-A0A959FH65-F1
#
_entry.id   AF-A0A959FH65-F1
#
_cell.length_a   1.000
_cell.length_b   1.000
_cell.length_c   1.000
_cell.angle_alpha   90.00
_cell.angle_beta   90.00
_cell.angle_gamma   90.00
#
_symmetry.space_group_name_H-M   'P 1'
#
loop_
_entity.id
_entity.type
_entity.pdbx_description
1 polymer ?
#
loop_
_entity_poly.entity_id
_entity_poly.type
_entity_poly.pdbx_seq_one_letter_code
_entity_poly.pdbx_strand_id
1 'polypeptide(L)' 'MEIAFLFFAMLICVALTVVWVLAIIEIVRSEFLDKDERLIWLLLVILLPAIGTILYLMIGRKKRLDGGPDIL' A
#
# COMPACT_ATOMS: atom_id res chain seq x y z
N MET A 1 -18.53 -23.90 -18.28
CA MET A 1 -18.63 -23.30 -16.93
C MET A 1 -17.24 -23.02 -16.36
N GLU A 2 -16.29 -23.96 -16.46
CA GLU A 2 -14.92 -23.81 -15.95
C GLU A 2 -14.12 -22.67 -16.61
N ILE A 3 -14.18 -22.53 -17.94
CA ILE A 3 -13.47 -21.45 -18.65
C ILE A 3 -13.96 -20.05 -18.21
N ALA A 4 -15.26 -19.89 -17.97
CA ALA A 4 -15.82 -18.63 -17.48
C ALA A 4 -15.34 -18.31 -16.04
N PHE A 5 -15.22 -19.33 -15.19
CA PHE A 5 -14.65 -19.19 -13.85
C PHE A 5 -13.17 -18.78 -13.89
N LEU A 6 -12.38 -19.39 -14.77
CA LEU A 6 -10.96 -19.04 -14.94
C LEU A 6 -10.78 -17.60 -15.45
N PHE A 7 -11.61 -17.17 -16.40
CA PHE A 7 -11.57 -15.80 -16.92
C PHE A 7 -11.91 -14.77 -15.83
N PHE A 8 -12.91 -15.06 -15.01
CA PHE A 8 -13.28 -14.20 -13.88
C PHE A 8 -12.19 -14.13 -12.80
N ALA A 9 -11.59 -15.27 -12.45
CA ALA A 9 -10.46 -15.32 -11.52
C ALA A 9 -9.24 -14.55 -12.04
N MET A 10 -8.95 -14.64 -13.35
CA MET A 10 -7.88 -13.88 -13.99
C MET A 10 -8.10 -12.37 -13.87
N LEU A 11 -9.32 -11.89 -14.12
CA LEU A 11 -9.67 -10.47 -13.97
C LEU A 11 -9.47 -9.97 -12.53
N ILE A 12 -9.85 -10.77 -11.53
CA ILE A 12 -9.65 -10.44 -10.12
C ILE A 12 -8.17 -10.36 -9.78
N CYS A 13 -7.36 -11.34 -10.21
CA CYS A 13 -5.91 -11.31 -10.00
C CYS A 13 -5.28 -10.05 -10.59
N VAL A 14 -5.64 -9.69 -11.82
CA VAL A 14 -5.13 -8.46 -12.46
C VAL A 14 -5.55 -7.22 -11.68
N ALA A 15 -6.81 -7.12 -11.26
CA ALA A 15 -7.29 -6.00 -10.47
C ALA A 15 -6.53 -5.86 -9.14
N LEU A 16 -6.29 -6.97 -8.43
CA LEU A 16 -5.50 -6.98 -7.20
C LEU A 16 -4.05 -6.54 -7.43
N THR A 17 -3.43 -6.99 -8.51
CA THR A 17 -2.07 -6.54 -8.87
C THR A 17 -2.02 -5.05 -9.17
N VAL A 18 -3.02 -4.51 -9.89
CA VAL A 18 -3.10 -3.07 -10.18
C VAL A 18 -3.22 -2.27 -8.88
N VAL A 19 -4.10 -2.68 -7.96
CA VAL A 19 -4.26 -2.01 -6.66
C VAL A 19 -2.96 -2.06 -5.85
N TRP A 20 -2.26 -3.20 -5.86
CA TRP A 20 -0.98 -3.34 -5.16
C TRP A 20 0.10 -2.41 -5.74
N VAL A 21 0.20 -2.30 -7.06
CA VAL A 21 1.14 -1.36 -7.71
C VAL A 21 0.79 0.09 -7.39
N LEU A 22 -0.50 0.44 -7.38
CA LEU A 22 -0.94 1.79 -7.01
C LEU A 22 -0.55 2.14 -5.56
N ALA A 23 -0.69 1.19 -4.63
CA ALA A 23 -0.26 1.38 -3.24
C ALA A 23 1.25 1.65 -3.13
N ILE A 24 2.06 0.93 -3.90
CA ILE A 24 3.52 1.17 -3.98
C ILE A 24 3.81 2.57 -4.52
N ILE A 25 3.15 2.97 -5.61
CA ILE A 25 3.32 4.31 -6.20
C ILE A 25 2.94 5.39 -5.20
N GLU A 26 1.85 5.20 -4.45
CA GLU A 26 1.40 6.13 -3.41
C GLU A 26 2.44 6.29 -2.29
N ILE A 27 3.04 5.19 -1.83
CA ILE A 27 4.11 5.22 -0.81
C ILE A 27 5.34 5.93 -1.34
N VAL A 28 5.80 5.62 -2.56
CA VAL A 28 6.98 6.25 -3.15
C VAL A 28 6.78 7.75 -3.37
N ARG A 29 5.60 8.14 -3.87
CA ARG A 29 5.18 9.54 -4.06
C ARG A 29 4.80 10.27 -2.76
N SER A 30 4.72 9.58 -1.63
CA SER A 30 4.39 10.21 -0.36
C SER A 30 5.55 11.11 0.09
N GLU A 31 5.38 12.41 -0.10
CA GLU A 31 6.34 13.44 0.35
C GLU A 31 6.29 13.69 1.87
N PHE A 32 5.27 13.17 2.53
CA PHE A 32 4.98 13.38 3.95
C PHE A 32 5.46 12.21 4.82
N LEU A 33 6.08 11.20 4.21
CA LEU A 33 6.81 10.15 4.92
C LEU A 33 8.29 10.51 4.90
N ASP A 34 8.90 10.52 6.08
CA ASP A 34 10.35 10.54 6.22
C ASP A 34 10.97 9.41 5.41
N LYS A 35 12.21 9.62 4.93
CA LYS A 35 12.91 8.67 4.04
C LYS A 35 12.91 7.24 4.60
N ASP A 36 13.14 7.11 5.91
CA ASP A 36 13.23 5.81 6.58
C ASP A 36 11.85 5.16 6.74
N GLU A 37 10.82 5.94 7.08
CA GLU A 37 9.44 5.43 7.22
C GLU A 37 8.87 5.00 5.88
N ARG A 38 9.18 5.72 4.80
CA ARG A 38 8.82 5.34 3.43
C ARG A 38 9.42 4.01 3.03
N LEU A 39 10.70 3.79 3.35
CA LEU A 39 11.39 2.53 3.10
C LEU A 39 10.74 1.37 3.88
N ILE A 40 10.39 1.57 5.15
CA ILE A 40 9.72 0.56 5.97
C ILE A 40 8.35 0.19 5.40
N TRP A 41 7.53 1.19 5.04
CA TRP A 41 6.21 0.95 4.44
C TRP A 41 6.30 0.28 3.07
N LEU A 42 7.26 0.70 2.25
CA LEU A 42 7.53 0.09 0.95
C LEU A 42 7.91 -1.40 1.13
N LEU A 43 8.82 -1.69 2.07
CA LEU A 43 9.27 -3.05 2.36
C LEU A 43 8.13 -3.93 2.88
N LEU A 44 7.27 -3.39 3.75
CA LEU A 44 6.08 -4.07 4.27
C LEU A 44 5.06 -4.39 3.18
N VAL A 45 4.75 -3.44 2.30
CA VAL A 45 3.80 -3.67 1.19
C VAL A 45 4.38 -4.64 0.15
N ILE A 46 5.69 -4.66 -0.04
CA ILE A 46 6.34 -5.61 -0.96
C ILE A 46 6.41 -7.02 -0.37
N LEU A 47 6.85 -7.17 0.88
CA LEU A 47 6.98 -8.48 1.54
C LEU A 47 5.63 -9.08 1.93
N LEU A 48 4.65 -8.22 2.22
CA LEU A 48 3.33 -8.61 2.71
C LEU A 48 2.25 -7.81 1.97
N PRO A 49 1.94 -8.12 0.69
CA PRO A 49 0.96 -7.38 -0.12
C PRO A 49 -0.41 -7.23 0.56
N ALA A 50 -0.92 -8.26 1.24
CA ALA A 50 -2.20 -8.16 1.94
C ALA A 50 -2.07 -7.39 3.26
N ILE A 51 -1.14 -7.80 4.12
CA ILE A 51 -1.02 -7.28 5.49
C ILE A 51 -0.37 -5.89 5.52
N GLY A 52 0.68 -5.68 4.73
CA GLY A 52 1.38 -4.40 4.59
C GLY A 52 0.46 -3.29 4.06
N THR A 53 -0.43 -3.59 3.11
CA THR A 53 -1.40 -2.60 2.61
C THR A 53 -2.42 -2.24 3.69
N ILE A 54 -2.94 -3.22 4.45
CA ILE A 54 -3.87 -2.96 5.57
C ILE A 54 -3.19 -2.12 6.66
N LEU A 55 -1.97 -2.49 7.06
CA LEU A 55 -1.20 -1.76 8.07
C LEU A 55 -0.90 -0.33 7.60
N TYR A 56 -0.56 -0.11 6.32
CA TYR A 56 -0.32 1.23 5.77
C TYR A 56 -1.57 2.09 5.87
N LEU A 57 -2.73 1.53 5.51
CA LEU A 57 -4.00 2.24 5.55
C LEU A 57 -4.46 2.56 6.98
N MET A 58 -4.12 1.74 7.97
CA MET A 58 -4.50 1.93 9.39
C MET A 58 -3.53 2.83 10.17
N ILE A 59 -2.22 2.59 10.03
CA ILE A 59 -1.18 3.19 10.87
C ILE A 59 -0.39 4.24 10.07
N GLY A 60 0.05 3.88 8.86
CA GLY A 60 0.88 4.75 8.01
C GLY A 60 0.20 6.06 7.66
N ARG A 61 -1.10 6.02 7.35
CA ARG A 61 -1.91 7.24 7.11
C ARG A 61 -2.08 8.13 8.34
N LYS A 62 -2.11 7.55 9.55
CA LYS A 62 -2.39 8.30 10.78
C LYS A 62 -1.17 9.11 11.23
N LYS A 63 0.03 8.54 11.10
CA LYS A 63 1.30 9.24 11.38
C LYS A 63 1.51 10.51 10.54
N ARG A 64 0.94 10.56 9.33
CA ARG A 64 0.96 11.72 8.43
C ARG A 64 0.29 12.97 9.04
N LEU A 65 -0.54 12.81 10.07
CA LEU A 65 -1.28 13.89 10.74
C LEU A 65 -0.66 14.32 12.07
N ASP A 66 0.09 13.44 12.74
CA ASP A 66 0.64 13.70 14.08
C ASP A 66 2.09 14.24 14.05
N GLY A 67 2.77 14.20 12.89
CA GLY A 67 4.12 14.76 12.68
C GLY A 67 4.15 16.28 12.43
N GLY A 68 3.24 17.05 13.04
CA GLY A 68 3.40 18.51 13.11
C GLY A 68 4.65 18.83 13.92
N PRO A 69 5.50 19.79 13.53
CA PRO A 69 6.71 20.09 14.29
C PRO A 69 6.33 20.46 15.73
N ASP A 70 6.97 19.83 16.71
CA ASP A 70 6.86 20.10 18.15
C ASP A 70 7.39 21.52 18.48
N ILE A 71 6.76 22.54 17.90
CA ILE A 71 6.99 23.97 18.14
C ILE A 71 5.67 24.68 18.46
N LEU A 72 4.86 24.12 19.36
CA LEU A 72 3.91 24.88 20.19
C LEU A 72 3.77 24.22 21.57
#